data_AF-A0A3D5DBV6-F1
#
_entry.id   AF-A0A3D5DBV6-F1
#
_cell.length_a   1.000
_cell.length_b   1.000
_cell.length_c   1.000
_cell.angle_alpha   90.00
_cell.angle_beta   90.00
_cell.angle_gamma   90.00
#
_symmetry.space_group_name_H-M   'P 1'
#
loop_
_entity.id
_entity.type
_entity.pdbx_description
1 polymer ?
#
loop_
_entity_poly.entity_id
_entity_poly.type
_entity_poly.pdbx_seq_one_letter_code
_entity_poly.pdbx_strand_id
1 'polypeptide(L)'
;MLGLFMLLPVLALYARRIEGATPFLIGAALGIYGLTQAALQIPLGRWSDRIGRKPVIAIGLFIFTAGGAVAAISGQISAIIAGRA
;
A
#
# COMPACT_ATOMS: atom_id res chain seq x y z
N MET A 1 7.97 -2.23 7.54
CA MET A 1 8.38 -0.85 7.91
C MET A 1 9.37 -0.26 6.90
N LEU A 2 10.47 -0.93 6.54
CA LEU A 2 11.45 -0.42 5.56
C LEU A 2 10.84 0.10 4.25
N GLY A 3 10.00 -0.70 3.58
CA GLY A 3 9.40 -0.30 2.29
C GLY A 3 8.51 0.94 2.38
N LEU A 4 7.77 1.12 3.47
CA LEU A 4 6.92 2.29 3.67
C LEU A 4 7.75 3.57 3.85
N PHE A 5 8.75 3.53 4.74
CA PHE A 5 9.56 4.70 5.07
C PHE A 5 10.47 5.13 3.91
N MET A 6 10.92 4.19 3.08
CA MET A 6 11.64 4.52 1.85
C MET A 6 10.74 5.21 0.82
N LEU A 7 9.46 4.84 0.74
CA LEU A 7 8.57 5.32 -0.31
C LEU A 7 8.02 6.74 -0.05
N LEU A 8 7.77 7.12 1.21
CA LEU A 8 7.24 8.45 1.55
C LEU A 8 8.06 9.62 0.97
N PRO A 9 9.38 9.71 1.18
CA PRO A 9 10.17 10.82 0.62
C PRO A 9 10.29 10.75 -0.90
N VAL A 10 10.33 9.54 -1.48
CA VAL A 10 10.44 9.33 -2.92
C VAL A 10 9.15 9.74 -3.63
N LEU A 11 7.98 9.31 -3.13
CA LEU A 11 6.68 9.73 -3.66
C LEU A 11 6.50 11.24 -3.55
N ALA A 12 6.84 11.85 -2.41
CA ALA A 12 6.72 13.30 -2.25
C ALA A 12 7.53 14.08 -3.31
N LEU A 13 8.70 13.55 -3.70
CA LEU A 13 9.57 14.16 -4.72
C LEU A 13 9.11 13.89 -6.16
N TYR A 14 8.72 12.64 -6.45
CA TYR A 14 8.46 12.17 -7.83
C TYR A 14 6.99 12.18 -8.23
N ALA A 15 6.04 12.24 -7.29
CA ALA A 15 4.63 12.05 -7.61
C ALA A 15 4.05 13.11 -8.55
N ARG A 16 4.61 14.33 -8.57
CA ARG A 16 4.21 15.37 -9.54
C ARG A 16 4.55 15.05 -11.00
N ARG A 17 5.44 14.08 -11.24
CA ARG A 17 5.81 13.62 -12.59
C ARG A 17 4.97 12.43 -13.05
N ILE A 18 4.09 11.90 -12.18
CA ILE A 18 3.24 10.76 -12.48
C ILE A 18 2.01 11.24 -13.23
N GLU A 19 1.59 10.47 -14.23
CA GLU A 19 0.44 10.81 -15.05
C GLU A 19 -0.85 10.85 -14.21
N GLY A 20 -1.65 11.91 -14.40
CA GLY A 20 -2.89 12.14 -13.66
C GLY A 20 -2.71 12.58 -12.21
N ALA A 21 -1.49 12.88 -11.76
CA ALA A 21 -1.23 13.26 -10.38
C ALA A 21 -1.79 14.65 -10.03
N THR A 22 -2.73 14.67 -9.10
CA THR A 22 -3.22 15.90 -8.44
C THR A 22 -2.74 15.92 -6.98
N PRO A 23 -2.63 17.09 -6.33
CA PRO A 23 -2.25 17.17 -4.91
C PRO A 23 -3.10 16.27 -4.01
N PHE A 24 -4.40 16.16 -4.31
CA PHE A 24 -5.31 15.27 -3.62
C PHE A 24 -4.94 13.79 -3.81
N LEU A 25 -4.70 13.34 -5.06
CA LEU A 25 -4.35 11.95 -5.35
C LEU A 25 -2.98 11.56 -4.79
N ILE A 26 -2.03 12.49 -4.75
CA ILE A 26 -0.72 12.29 -4.09
C ILE A 26 -0.94 12.09 -2.59
N GLY A 27 -1.74 12.94 -1.95
CA GLY A 27 -2.12 12.78 -0.54
C GLY A 27 -2.83 11.46 -0.27
N ALA A 28 -3.75 11.07 -1.15
CA ALA A 28 -4.43 9.79 -1.09
C ALA A 28 -3.44 8.61 -1.21
N ALA A 29 -2.48 8.66 -2.14
CA ALA A 29 -1.47 7.62 -2.29
C ALA A 29 -0.58 7.47 -1.04
N LEU A 30 -0.29 8.57 -0.33
CA LEU A 30 0.44 8.55 0.93
C LEU A 30 -0.41 7.98 2.06
N GLY A 31 -1.67 8.41 2.17
CA GLY A 31 -2.58 8.08 3.27
C GLY A 31 -3.29 6.72 3.16
N ILE A 32 -3.56 6.23 1.96
CA ILE A 32 -4.37 5.03 1.73
C ILE A 32 -3.78 3.80 2.41
N TYR A 33 -2.45 3.68 2.40
CA TYR A 33 -1.74 2.60 3.11
C TYR A 33 -2.06 2.60 4.60
N GLY A 34 -2.04 3.77 5.25
CA GLY A 34 -2.35 3.89 6.68
C GLY A 34 -3.81 3.58 6.98
N LEU A 35 -4.71 4.02 6.09
CA LEU A 35 -6.14 3.79 6.20
C LEU A 35 -6.47 2.30 6.04
N THR A 36 -5.97 1.63 5.00
CA THR A 36 -6.23 0.21 4.79
C THR A 36 -5.57 -0.64 5.84
N GLN A 37 -4.34 -0.30 6.27
CA GLN A 37 -3.70 -0.99 7.38
C GLN A 37 -4.53 -0.86 8.66
N ALA A 38 -4.97 0.34 9.05
CA ALA A 38 -5.79 0.52 10.25
C ALA A 38 -7.14 -0.22 10.15
N ALA A 39 -7.80 -0.15 8.98
CA ALA A 39 -9.08 -0.81 8.74
C ALA A 39 -8.97 -2.34 8.77
N LEU A 40 -7.93 -2.92 8.17
CA LEU A 40 -7.77 -4.37 8.03
C LEU A 40 -6.99 -5.00 9.19
N GLN A 41 -6.24 -4.23 9.97
CA GLN A 41 -5.40 -4.79 11.05
C GLN A 41 -6.21 -5.48 12.15
N ILE A 42 -7.34 -4.90 12.56
CA ILE A 42 -8.23 -5.52 13.57
C ILE A 42 -8.88 -6.82 13.03
N PRO A 43 -9.55 -6.83 11.85
CA PRO A 43 -10.17 -8.05 11.35
C PRO A 43 -9.15 -9.13 10.99
N LEU A 44 -8.03 -8.80 10.35
CA LEU A 44 -6.97 -9.78 10.04
C LEU A 44 -6.26 -10.28 11.29
N GLY A 45 -6.13 -9.45 12.33
CA GLY A 45 -5.64 -9.88 13.64
C GLY A 45 -6.55 -10.93 14.27
N ARG A 46 -7.86 -10.67 14.31
CA ARG A 46 -8.85 -11.65 14.79
C ARG A 46 -8.88 -12.92 13.95
N TRP A 47 -8.71 -12.80 12.63
CA TRP A 47 -8.65 -13.96 11.74
C TRP A 47 -7.39 -14.81 12.00
N SER A 48 -6.24 -14.16 12.20
CA SER A 48 -4.98 -14.78 12.58
C SER A 48 -5.06 -15.57 13.88
N ASP A 49 -5.84 -15.11 14.85
CA ASP A 49 -6.03 -15.85 16.10
C ASP A 49 -6.85 -17.15 15.90
N ARG A 50 -7.67 -17.24 14.85
CA ARG A 50 -8.48 -18.43 14.54
C ARG A 50 -7.76 -19.47 13.68
N ILE A 51 -7.04 -19.04 12.65
CA ILE A 51 -6.37 -19.95 11.69
C ILE A 51 -4.87 -20.09 11.92
N GLY A 52 -4.32 -19.34 12.88
CA GLY A 52 -2.90 -19.27 13.18
C GLY A 52 -2.20 -18.11 12.45
N ARG A 53 -1.12 -17.62 13.08
CA ARG A 53 -0.40 -16.41 12.63
C ARG A 53 0.35 -16.60 11.30
N LYS A 54 0.98 -17.76 11.10
CA LYS A 54 1.86 -18.00 9.94
C LYS A 54 1.12 -17.89 8.58
N PRO A 55 -0.05 -18.53 8.36
CA PRO A 55 -0.77 -18.39 7.10
C PRO A 55 -1.21 -16.95 6.80
N VAL A 56 -1.70 -16.22 7.82
CA VAL A 56 -2.16 -14.83 7.63
C VAL A 56 -1.01 -13.91 7.27
N ILE A 57 0.14 -14.06 7.92
CA ILE A 57 1.35 -13.30 7.57
C ILE A 57 1.78 -13.60 6.13
N ALA A 58 1.78 -14.87 5.71
CA ALA A 58 2.17 -15.25 4.36
C ALA A 58 1.24 -14.66 3.29
N ILE A 59 -0.08 -14.72 3.52
CA ILE A 59 -1.08 -14.10 2.64
C ILE A 59 -0.88 -12.58 2.57
N GLY A 60 -0.68 -11.93 3.72
CA GLY A 60 -0.43 -10.49 3.79
C GLY A 60 0.84 -10.08 3.03
N LEU A 61 1.92 -10.85 3.16
CA LEU A 61 3.15 -10.63 2.38
C LEU A 61 2.91 -10.81 0.88
N PHE A 62 2.17 -11.84 0.48
CA PHE A 62 1.86 -12.07 -0.93
C PHE A 62 1.08 -10.91 -1.54
N ILE A 63 0.03 -10.45 -0.84
CA ILE A 63 -0.76 -9.27 -1.25
C ILE A 63 0.13 -8.03 -1.33
N PHE A 64 0.97 -7.79 -0.32
CA PHE A 64 1.88 -6.64 -0.29
C PHE A 64 2.86 -6.65 -1.48
N THR A 65 3.45 -7.81 -1.79
CA THR A 65 4.36 -7.93 -2.93
C THR A 65 3.62 -7.76 -4.26
N ALA A 66 2.43 -8.33 -4.41
CA ALA A 66 1.62 -8.19 -5.62
C ALA A 66 1.19 -6.74 -5.86
N GLY A 67 0.68 -6.06 -4.81
CA GLY A 67 0.31 -4.64 -4.88
C GLY A 67 1.52 -3.75 -5.20
N GLY A 68 2.68 -4.04 -4.60
CA GLY A 68 3.94 -3.38 -4.92
C GLY A 68 4.37 -3.56 -6.38
N ALA A 69 4.19 -4.75 -6.95
CA ALA A 69 4.48 -5.01 -8.37
C ALA A 69 3.55 -4.22 -9.30
N VAL A 70 2.25 -4.17 -9.00
CA VAL A 70 1.27 -3.36 -9.74
C VAL A 70 1.65 -1.88 -9.71
N ALA A 71 2.02 -1.37 -8.54
CA ALA A 71 2.45 0.03 -8.39
C ALA A 71 3.77 0.31 -9.12
N ALA A 72 4.70 -0.65 -9.18
CA ALA A 72 6.00 -0.48 -9.84
C ALA A 72 5.90 -0.46 -11.38
N ILE A 73 4.95 -1.20 -11.95
CA ILE A 73 4.78 -1.32 -13.40
C ILE A 73 3.86 -0.22 -13.96
N SER A 74 3.03 0.40 -13.09
CA SER A 74 2.07 1.43 -13.50
C SER A 74 2.69 2.82 -13.65
N GLY A 75 2.41 3.49 -14.78
CA GLY A 75 2.68 4.91 -14.99
C GLY A 75 1.61 5.87 -14.46
N GLN A 76 0.49 5.36 -13.94
CA GLN A 76 -0.65 6.14 -13.49
C GLN A 76 -0.80 6.16 -11.97
N ILE A 77 -1.14 7.32 -11.42
CA ILE A 77 -1.31 7.52 -9.97
C ILE A 77 -2.44 6.65 -9.38
N SER A 78 -3.50 6.39 -10.14
CA SER A 78 -4.64 5.56 -9.72
C SER A 78 -4.22 4.13 -9.41
N ALA A 79 -3.39 3.51 -10.26
CA ALA A 79 -2.90 2.16 -10.03
C ALA A 79 -1.85 2.10 -8.91
N ILE A 80 -1.10 3.18 -8.68
CA ILE A 80 -0.21 3.29 -7.50
C ILE A 80 -1.03 3.35 -6.22
N ILE A 81 -2.13 4.11 -6.20
CA ILE A 81 -3.06 4.14 -5.05
C ILE A 81 -3.65 2.75 -4.82
N ALA A 82 -4.12 2.08 -5.87
CA ALA A 82 -4.71 0.74 -5.77
C ALA A 82 -3.70 -0.31 -5.29
N GLY A 83 -2.46 -0.29 -5.80
CA GLY A 83 -1.41 -1.21 -5.37
C GLY A 83 -0.92 -0.98 -3.93
N ARG A 84 -1.19 0.20 -3.35
CA ARG A 84 -0.85 0.55 -1.96
C ARG A 84 -1.99 0.33 -0.96
N ALA A 85 -3.22 0.13 -1.44
CA ALA A 85 -4.40 -0.14 -0.65
C ALA A 85 -4.40 -1.61 -0.19
#